data_AF-A0A9W8AAK6-F1
#
_entry.id   AF-A0A9W8AAK6-F1
#
_cell.length_a   1.000
_cell.length_b   1.000
_cell.length_c   1.000
_cell.angle_alpha   90.00
_cell.angle_beta   90.00
_cell.angle_gamma   90.00
#
_symmetry.space_group_name_H-M   'P 1'
#
loop_
_entity.id
_entity.type
_entity.pdbx_description
1 polymer ?
#
loop_
_entity_poly.entity_id
_entity_poly.type
_entity_poly.pdbx_seq_one_letter_code
_entity_poly.pdbx_strand_id
1 'polypeptide(L)' 'MDPSRSHLPANTNLEEKRLASRETMDVLHEMATLLGTELSREALVQCVKLCEMGINPEAVAGVVKELRREAEATTGNTGP' A
#
# COMPACT_ATOMS: atom_id res chain seq x y z
N MET A 1 -5.46 -22.30 -47.26
CA MET A 1 -5.86 -21.78 -45.95
C MET A 1 -4.86 -22.27 -44.93
N ASP A 2 -4.05 -21.39 -44.34
CA ASP A 2 -3.01 -21.77 -43.37
C ASP A 2 -3.58 -21.71 -41.93
N PRO A 3 -3.45 -22.78 -41.11
CA PRO A 3 -3.98 -22.86 -39.74
C PRO A 3 -3.07 -22.21 -38.68
N SER A 4 -2.05 -21.42 -39.05
CA SER A 4 -1.13 -20.80 -38.09
C SER A 4 -1.67 -19.47 -37.55
N ARG A 5 -2.69 -19.55 -36.69
CA ARG A 5 -2.92 -18.55 -35.63
C ARG A 5 -2.54 -19.16 -34.29
N SER A 6 -1.24 -19.43 -34.14
CA SER A 6 -0.64 -19.70 -32.83
C SER A 6 -0.86 -18.48 -31.93
N HIS A 7 -1.77 -18.63 -30.98
CA HIS A 7 -1.86 -17.77 -29.81
C HIS A 7 -0.50 -17.80 -29.09
N LEU A 8 0.13 -16.63 -28.95
CA LEU A 8 1.31 -16.46 -28.10
C LEU A 8 0.85 -16.28 -26.64
N PRO A 9 1.16 -17.19 -25.69
CA PRO A 9 0.93 -16.94 -24.28
C PRO A 9 2.17 -16.26 -23.70
N ALA A 10 2.31 -14.96 -23.91
CA ALA A 10 3.44 -14.19 -23.42
C ALA A 10 2.99 -12.98 -22.59
N ASN A 11 2.19 -13.21 -21.54
CA ASN A 11 2.11 -12.28 -20.39
C ASN A 11 1.30 -12.77 -19.16
N THR A 12 0.88 -14.03 -19.11
CA THR A 12 0.02 -14.54 -18.02
C THR A 12 0.68 -14.37 -16.64
N ASN A 13 1.98 -14.68 -16.53
CA ASN A 13 2.69 -14.63 -15.26
C ASN A 13 2.81 -13.22 -14.66
N LEU A 14 2.97 -12.19 -15.49
CA LEU A 14 3.04 -10.81 -15.00
C LEU A 14 1.67 -10.34 -14.50
N GLU A 15 0.61 -10.72 -15.20
CA GLU A 15 -0.76 -10.38 -14.80
C GLU A 15 -1.18 -11.12 -13.52
N GLU A 16 -0.82 -12.41 -13.40
CA GLU A 16 -0.98 -13.19 -12.16
C GLU A 16 -0.25 -12.52 -10.98
N LYS A 17 1.00 -12.07 -11.17
CA LYS A 17 1.75 -11.34 -10.14
C LYS A 17 1.10 -10.03 -9.73
N ARG A 18 0.55 -9.28 -10.70
CA ARG A 18 -0.16 -8.03 -10.43
C ARG A 18 -1.46 -8.28 -9.65
N LEU A 19 -2.19 -9.33 -10.00
CA LEU A 19 -3.39 -9.72 -9.28
C LEU A 19 -3.06 -10.12 -7.84
N ALA A 20 -2.08 -11.01 -7.65
CA ALA A 20 -1.65 -11.44 -6.32
C ALA A 20 -1.17 -10.27 -5.44
N SER A 21 -0.46 -9.30 -6.03
CA SER A 21 -0.03 -8.09 -5.33
C SER A 21 -1.22 -7.23 -4.88
N ARG A 22 -2.25 -7.10 -5.72
CA ARG A 22 -3.48 -6.37 -5.37
C ARG A 22 -4.22 -7.07 -4.25
N GLU A 23 -4.44 -8.38 -4.35
CA GLU A 23 -5.10 -9.18 -3.32
C GLU A 23 -4.37 -9.11 -1.98
N THR A 24 -3.04 -9.21 -2.00
CA THR A 24 -2.20 -9.04 -0.81
C THR A 24 -2.43 -7.66 -0.17
N MET A 25 -2.48 -6.62 -1.01
CA MET A 25 -2.69 -5.25 -0.53
C MET A 25 -4.13 -5.03 -0.03
N ASP A 26 -5.11 -5.73 -0.58
CA ASP A 26 -6.48 -5.69 -0.08
C ASP A 26 -6.58 -6.30 1.32
N VAL A 27 -5.98 -7.49 1.51
CA VAL A 27 -5.92 -8.15 2.82
C VAL A 27 -5.21 -7.28 3.85
N LEU A 28 -4.05 -6.72 3.51
CA LEU A 28 -3.30 -5.84 4.42
C LEU A 28 -4.09 -4.59 4.80
N HIS A 29 -4.86 -4.00 3.87
CA HIS A 29 -5.68 -2.83 4.16
C HIS A 29 -6.90 -3.17 5.03
N GLU A 30 -7.51 -4.35 4.83
CA GLU A 30 -8.56 -4.85 5.70
C GLU A 30 -8.04 -5.08 7.13
N MET A 31 -6.87 -5.72 7.27
CA MET A 31 -6.20 -5.87 8.57
C MET A 31 -5.93 -4.51 9.23
N ALA A 32 -5.41 -3.54 8.47
CA ALA A 32 -5.13 -2.19 8.96
C ALA A 32 -6.40 -1.46 9.45
N THR A 33 -7.54 -1.72 8.80
CA THR A 33 -8.85 -1.18 9.17
C THR A 33 -9.36 -1.85 10.45
N LEU A 34 -9.30 -3.18 10.55
CA LEU A 34 -9.70 -3.93 11.73
C LEU A 34 -8.88 -3.56 12.97
N LEU A 35 -7.60 -3.26 12.78
CA LEU A 35 -6.70 -2.81 13.85
C LEU A 35 -6.83 -1.32 14.19
N GLY A 36 -7.70 -0.58 13.51
CA GLY A 36 -7.92 0.84 13.79
C GLY A 36 -6.68 1.71 13.55
N THR A 37 -5.83 1.35 12.58
CA THR A 37 -4.63 2.15 12.26
C THR A 37 -4.97 3.45 11.54
N GLU A 38 -6.18 3.55 10.98
CA GLU A 38 -6.69 4.68 10.20
C GLU A 38 -5.79 5.08 9.02
N LEU A 39 -4.96 4.16 8.53
CA LEU A 39 -4.12 4.40 7.36
C LEU A 39 -4.96 4.30 6.09
N SER A 40 -4.87 5.31 5.23
CA SER A 40 -5.38 5.19 3.87
C SER A 40 -4.61 4.11 3.11
N ARG A 41 -5.23 3.53 2.08
CA ARG A 41 -4.57 2.54 1.21
C ARG A 41 -3.26 3.06 0.64
N GLU A 42 -3.23 4.32 0.22
CA GLU A 42 -2.04 4.97 -0.33
C GLU A 42 -0.92 5.09 0.71
N ALA A 43 -1.24 5.52 1.93
CA ALA A 43 -0.28 5.60 3.02
C ALA A 43 0.27 4.22 3.40
N LEU A 44 -0.59 3.20 3.43
CA LEU A 44 -0.20 1.83 3.72
C LEU A 44 0.75 1.27 2.65
N VAL A 45 0.50 1.54 1.37
CA VAL A 45 1.42 1.18 0.27
C VAL A 45 2.79 1.81 0.48
N GLN A 46 2.86 3.07 0.92
CA GLN A 46 4.16 3.69 1.22
C GLN A 46 4.85 3.03 2.41
N CYS A 47 4.11 2.69 3.47
CA CYS A 47 4.66 1.97 4.61
C CYS A 47 5.24 0.61 4.21
N VAL A 48 4.52 -0.15 3.36
CA VAL A 48 5.00 -1.44 2.82
C VAL A 48 6.30 -1.25 2.04
N LYS A 49 6.38 -0.26 1.14
CA LYS A 49 7.62 0.04 0.39
C LYS A 49 8.80 0.36 1.30
N LEU A 50 8.57 1.15 2.36
CA LEU A 50 9.61 1.46 3.33
C LEU A 50 10.11 0.20 4.04
N CYS A 51 9.19 -0.70 4.43
CA CYS A 51 9.54 -2.00 5.01
C CYS A 51 10.30 -2.89 4.01
N GLU A 52 9.90 -2.92 2.73
CA GLU A 52 10.60 -3.65 1.66
C GLU A 52 12.03 -3.13 1.42
N MET A 53 12.29 -1.85 1.70
CA MET A 53 13.63 -1.25 1.68
C MET A 53 14.46 -1.59 2.93
N GLY A 54 13.91 -2.37 3.87
CA GLY A 54 14.59 -2.78 5.10
C GLY A 54 14.47 -1.78 6.26
N ILE A 55 13.58 -0.79 6.16
CA ILE A 55 13.33 0.15 7.25
C ILE A 55 12.53 -0.57 8.35
N ASN A 56 12.93 -0.37 9.60
CA ASN A 56 12.24 -0.95 10.76
C ASN A 56 10.76 -0.48 10.80
N PRO A 57 9.78 -1.39 10.82
CA PRO A 57 8.36 -1.05 10.92
C PRO A 57 8.01 -0.17 12.13
N GLU A 58 8.69 -0.35 13.26
CA GLU A 58 8.45 0.49 14.45
C GLU A 58 8.86 1.95 14.22
N ALA A 59 9.95 2.18 13.48
CA ALA A 59 10.39 3.53 13.11
C ALA A 59 9.38 4.18 12.15
N VAL A 60 8.86 3.44 11.18
CA VAL A 60 7.80 3.93 10.27
C VAL A 60 6.55 4.31 11.07
N ALA A 61 6.12 3.47 12.00
CA ALA A 61 4.98 3.76 12.87
C ALA A 61 5.22 5.01 13.73
N GLY A 62 6.43 5.21 14.24
CA GLY A 62 6.83 6.43 14.96
C GLY A 62 6.68 7.69 14.10
N VAL A 63 7.20 7.66 12.87
CA VAL A 63 7.10 8.79 11.92
C VAL A 63 5.64 9.09 11.55
N VAL A 64 4.82 8.07 11.29
CA VAL A 64 3.39 8.25 10.99
C VAL A 64 2.66 8.95 12.14
N LYS A 65 2.92 8.52 13.38
CA LYS A 65 2.32 9.14 14.58
C LYS A 65 2.74 10.60 14.73
N GLU A 66 4.02 10.88 14.51
CA GLU A 66 4.56 12.25 14.57
C GLU A 66 3.88 13.17 13.55
N LEU A 67 3.82 12.74 12.29
CA LEU A 67 3.21 13.52 11.20
C LEU A 67 1.72 13.80 11.45
N ARG A 68 0.98 12.82 11.99
CA ARG A 68 -0.43 13.03 12.38
C ARG A 68 -0.56 14.08 13.48
N ARG A 69 0.28 13.99 14.52
CA ARG A 69 0.29 14.96 15.63
C ARG A 69 0.59 16.37 15.14
N GLU A 70 1.56 16.53 14.23
CA GLU A 70 1.90 17.82 13.63
C GLU A 70 0.78 18.38 12.76
N ALA A 71 0.11 17.53 11.98
CA ALA A 71 -1.03 17.93 11.15
C ALA A 71 -2.19 18.44 12.01
N GLU A 72 -2.53 17.71 13.09
CA GLU A 72 -3.55 18.12 14.07
C GLU A 72 -3.20 19.47 14.71
N ALA A 73 -1.95 19.64 15.18
CA ALA A 73 -1.49 20.89 15.78
C ALA A 73 -1.55 22.09 14.80
N THR A 74 -1.26 21.85 13.52
CA THR A 74 -1.30 22.90 12.49
C THR A 74 -2.73 23.31 12.16
N THR A 75 -3.65 22.34 12.07
CA THR A 75 -5.08 22.61 11.82
C THR A 75 -5.81 23.22 13.02
N GLY A 76 -5.34 22.95 14.24
CA GLY A 76 -5.91 23.51 15.47
C GLY A 76 -5.55 24.97 15.76
N ASN A 77 -4.59 25.55 15.04
CA ASN A 77 -4.04 26.88 15.34
C ASN A 77 -4.57 28.02 14.45
N THR A 78 -5.54 27.74 13.57
CA THR A 78 -6.32 28.77 12.84
C THR A 78 -7.72 28.88 13.44
N GLY A 79 -7.82 29.49 14.63
CA GLY A 79 -9.09 30.01 15.16
C GLY A 79 -9.29 31.48 14.71
N PRO A 80 -10.53 31.93 14.45
CA PRO A 80 -10.83 33.36 14.25
C PRO A 80 -10.57 34.20 15.50
#